data_AF-A0ABD6J3A4-F1
#
_entry.id   AF-A0ABD6J3A4-F1
#
_cell.length_a   1.000
_cell.length_b   1.000
_cell.length_c   1.000
_cell.angle_alpha   90.00
_cell.angle_beta   90.00
_cell.angle_gamma   90.00
#
_symmetry.space_group_name_H-M   'P 1'
#
loop_
_entity.id
_entity.type
_entity.pdbx_description
1 polymer ?
#
loop_
_entity_poly.entity_id
_entity_poly.type
_entity_poly.pdbx_seq_one_letter_code
_entity_poly.pdbx_strand_id
1 'polypeptide(L)'
;MGDALTAPGEDTGSEPLEGDDRQYSPTRLSGWLVEVFAPDRVQPDQLTRAQLGELSSRALLEHNDRREVWHANIGPIDTPQMLALHADLAEIVEANRQDGDKTKPAALVDAYPGLGKSTAVRAYGRALYRKQVMLRGETTAAGDRRVPVIYIALTGNTSVRGLNASICRYYGLPTSGNADMLAERAVDAVLSMNTIAIIIDDVHFMSGSNSNAVRMANQLKYLSNVFPVTLLHLGVGVQQRGLLREGLSPQQALLAQFGRRTTPLTLLPFQVEDNTGRRQWRTLLKTIEKQLVLADKYPGMLARDLSDYLYSRSTGHFASLMTLINRGCLRAIRSGHERLDENLMDQVKNDAAAEDARRELQAAIEAGLLTTDPDDGEQPRKSA
;
A
#
# COMPACT_ATOMS: atom_id res chain seq x y z
N MET A 1 -47.22 -41.10 -3.81
CA MET A 1 -46.66 -39.89 -4.43
C MET A 1 -46.60 -38.82 -3.35
N GLY A 2 -45.41 -38.64 -2.78
CA GLY A 2 -45.18 -37.84 -1.58
C GLY A 2 -43.97 -38.39 -0.83
N ASP A 3 -42.82 -38.45 -1.50
CA ASP A 3 -41.55 -38.74 -0.84
C ASP A 3 -41.17 -37.53 0.00
N ALA A 4 -41.16 -37.74 1.32
CA ALA A 4 -40.63 -36.80 2.27
C ALA A 4 -39.10 -36.72 2.08
N LEU A 5 -38.62 -35.58 1.60
CA LEU A 5 -37.22 -35.21 1.74
C LEU A 5 -36.91 -35.14 3.23
N THR A 6 -36.20 -36.15 3.72
CA THR A 6 -35.54 -36.13 5.03
C THR A 6 -34.37 -35.15 4.92
N ALA A 7 -34.45 -34.04 5.66
CA ALA A 7 -33.34 -33.11 5.83
C ALA A 7 -32.18 -33.84 6.53
N PRO A 8 -30.93 -33.77 6.03
CA PRO A 8 -29.81 -34.33 6.75
C PRO A 8 -29.43 -33.41 7.92
N GLY A 9 -29.47 -33.99 9.12
CA GLY A 9 -28.73 -33.62 10.34
C GLY A 9 -28.41 -32.15 10.55
N GLU A 10 -29.24 -31.50 11.36
CA GLU A 10 -28.90 -30.27 12.08
C GLU A 10 -27.69 -30.49 13.00
N ASP A 11 -26.48 -30.12 12.53
CA ASP A 11 -25.31 -29.88 13.38
C ASP A 11 -25.55 -28.57 14.16
N THR A 12 -26.39 -28.67 15.20
CA THR A 12 -26.87 -27.58 16.05
C THR A 12 -25.93 -27.40 17.23
N GLY A 13 -24.82 -26.66 17.02
CA GLY A 13 -23.95 -26.30 18.16
C GLY A 13 -22.72 -25.46 17.86
N SER A 14 -22.33 -25.28 16.61
CA SER A 14 -21.14 -24.50 16.27
C SER A 14 -21.48 -23.02 16.05
N GLU A 15 -20.88 -22.13 16.87
CA GLU A 15 -20.99 -20.68 16.70
C GLU A 15 -20.65 -20.24 15.26
N PRO A 16 -21.32 -19.19 14.73
CA PRO A 16 -20.97 -18.65 13.43
C PRO A 16 -19.53 -18.10 13.43
N LEU A 17 -18.76 -18.44 12.39
CA LEU A 17 -17.42 -17.88 12.17
C LEU A 17 -17.58 -16.44 11.65
N GLU A 18 -17.16 -15.44 12.42
CA GLU A 18 -17.14 -14.03 11.98
C GLU A 18 -16.02 -13.75 10.96
N GLY A 19 -15.01 -14.63 10.88
CA GLY A 19 -13.85 -14.51 9.99
C GLY A 19 -12.80 -13.52 10.52
N ASP A 20 -11.59 -13.56 9.94
CA ASP A 20 -10.48 -12.66 10.32
C ASP A 20 -10.48 -11.33 9.53
N ASP A 21 -11.56 -11.02 8.81
CA ASP A 21 -11.68 -9.80 8.02
C ASP A 21 -11.74 -8.55 8.92
N ARG A 22 -10.93 -7.54 8.58
CA ARG A 22 -10.89 -6.28 9.33
C ARG A 22 -11.46 -5.16 8.47
N GLN A 23 -12.73 -4.83 8.69
CA GLN A 23 -13.37 -3.72 8.00
C GLN A 23 -13.14 -2.40 8.75
N TYR A 24 -12.28 -1.54 8.22
CA TYR A 24 -12.06 -0.19 8.75
C TYR A 24 -11.69 0.79 7.63
N SER A 25 -11.83 2.08 7.89
CA SER A 25 -11.37 3.13 6.98
C SER A 25 -10.22 3.94 7.59
N PRO A 26 -9.04 3.97 6.96
CA PRO A 26 -7.91 4.78 7.45
C PRO A 26 -8.19 6.28 7.36
N THR A 27 -9.23 6.70 6.64
CA THR A 27 -9.66 8.11 6.52
C THR A 27 -10.53 8.59 7.69
N ARG A 28 -10.63 7.79 8.75
CA ARG A 28 -11.28 8.11 10.02
C ARG A 28 -10.32 7.79 11.13
N LEU A 29 -10.28 8.62 12.18
CA LEU A 29 -9.43 8.37 13.34
C LEU A 29 -9.67 6.98 13.94
N SER A 30 -10.93 6.55 14.09
CA SER A 30 -11.24 5.20 14.62
C SER A 30 -10.63 4.09 13.77
N GLY A 31 -10.74 4.15 12.45
CA GLY A 31 -10.14 3.15 11.57
C GLY A 31 -8.61 3.25 11.48
N TRP A 32 -8.06 4.46 11.54
CA TRP A 32 -6.62 4.65 11.63
C TRP A 32 -6.04 4.06 12.93
N LEU A 33 -6.74 4.20 14.06
CA LEU A 33 -6.34 3.58 15.32
C LEU A 33 -6.34 2.05 15.24
N VAL A 34 -7.31 1.46 14.52
CA VAL A 34 -7.30 0.01 14.24
C VAL A 34 -6.04 -0.36 13.44
N GLU A 35 -5.72 0.37 12.38
CA GLU A 35 -4.51 0.11 11.60
C GLU A 35 -3.22 0.27 12.41
N VAL A 36 -3.19 1.24 13.33
CA VAL A 36 -2.02 1.53 14.16
C VAL A 36 -1.85 0.53 15.28
N PHE A 37 -2.90 0.09 15.94
CA PHE A 37 -2.79 -0.67 17.19
C PHE A 37 -3.33 -2.10 17.13
N ALA A 38 -4.03 -2.49 16.07
CA ALA A 38 -4.46 -3.88 15.93
C ALA A 38 -3.23 -4.82 15.92
N PRO A 39 -3.34 -6.00 16.56
CA PRO A 39 -2.27 -6.98 16.53
C PRO A 39 -2.00 -7.43 15.09
N ASP A 40 -0.76 -7.82 14.82
CA ASP A 40 -0.41 -8.40 13.53
C ASP A 40 -1.24 -9.67 13.29
N ARG A 41 -1.51 -9.97 12.01
CA ARG A 41 -2.23 -11.21 11.65
C ARG A 41 -1.34 -12.40 11.99
N VAL A 42 -1.95 -13.47 12.49
CA VAL A 42 -1.25 -14.73 12.75
C VAL A 42 -1.27 -15.55 11.47
N GLN A 43 -0.10 -16.02 11.05
CA GLN A 43 0.01 -16.91 9.90
C GLN A 43 -0.70 -18.23 10.21
N PRO A 44 -1.63 -18.72 9.34
CA PRO A 44 -2.25 -20.02 9.52
C PRO A 44 -1.22 -21.15 9.48
N ASP A 45 -1.50 -22.25 10.19
CA ASP A 45 -0.63 -23.41 10.24
C ASP A 45 -0.38 -24.00 8.84
N GLN A 46 0.85 -24.42 8.59
CA GLN A 46 1.21 -25.09 7.34
C GLN A 46 0.86 -26.57 7.44
N LEU A 47 -0.28 -26.97 6.87
CA LEU A 47 -0.72 -28.37 6.83
C LEU A 47 -0.27 -29.06 5.53
N THR A 48 0.07 -30.35 5.64
CA THR A 48 0.29 -31.23 4.49
C THR A 48 -1.04 -31.69 3.89
N ARG A 49 -1.04 -32.24 2.67
CA ARG A 49 -2.25 -32.83 2.06
C ARG A 49 -2.90 -33.90 2.92
N ALA A 50 -2.09 -34.75 3.56
CA ALA A 50 -2.61 -35.79 4.44
C ALA A 50 -3.37 -35.18 5.63
N GLN A 51 -2.77 -34.19 6.29
CA GLN A 51 -3.39 -33.47 7.41
C GLN A 51 -4.67 -32.72 6.96
N LEU A 52 -4.67 -32.09 5.79
CA LEU A 52 -5.88 -31.46 5.24
C LEU A 52 -6.99 -32.48 4.98
N GLY A 53 -6.64 -33.69 4.53
CA GLY A 53 -7.60 -34.78 4.31
C GLY A 53 -8.14 -35.42 5.59
N GLU A 54 -7.45 -35.24 6.72
CA GLU A 54 -7.88 -35.69 8.05
C GLU A 54 -8.84 -34.70 8.73
N LEU A 55 -8.90 -33.45 8.25
CA LEU A 55 -9.82 -32.44 8.80
C LEU A 55 -11.28 -32.78 8.49
N SER A 56 -12.17 -32.47 9.44
CA SER A 56 -13.60 -32.43 9.16
C SER A 56 -13.92 -31.35 8.11
N SER A 57 -15.05 -31.48 7.41
CA SER A 57 -15.45 -30.51 6.39
C SER A 57 -15.52 -29.08 6.93
N ARG A 58 -15.96 -28.91 8.18
CA ARG A 58 -16.01 -27.60 8.84
C ARG A 58 -14.61 -27.08 9.19
N ALA A 59 -13.75 -27.90 9.77
CA ALA A 59 -12.39 -27.49 10.12
C ALA A 59 -11.56 -27.14 8.86
N LEU A 60 -11.77 -27.85 7.75
CA LEU A 60 -11.16 -27.52 6.46
C LEU A 60 -11.66 -26.16 5.93
N LEU A 61 -12.97 -25.89 6.04
CA LEU A 61 -13.54 -24.61 5.63
C LEU A 61 -12.97 -23.44 6.45
N GLU A 62 -12.92 -23.56 7.77
CA GLU A 62 -12.35 -22.56 8.68
C GLU A 62 -10.83 -22.38 8.45
N HIS A 63 -10.11 -23.46 8.18
CA HIS A 63 -8.70 -23.38 7.82
C HIS A 63 -8.50 -22.66 6.48
N ASN A 64 -9.29 -22.99 5.46
CA ASN A 64 -9.23 -22.36 4.15
C ASN A 64 -9.58 -20.87 4.21
N ASP A 65 -10.61 -20.48 4.95
CA ASP A 65 -10.99 -19.08 5.16
C ASP A 65 -9.82 -18.26 5.73
N ARG A 66 -9.16 -18.77 6.79
CA ARG A 66 -7.97 -18.14 7.36
C ARG A 66 -6.82 -18.02 6.36
N ARG A 67 -6.61 -19.02 5.51
CA ARG A 67 -5.60 -18.98 4.42
C ARG A 67 -5.96 -17.91 3.39
N GLU A 68 -7.22 -17.85 2.94
CA GLU A 68 -7.71 -16.83 2.00
C GLU A 68 -7.51 -15.42 2.55
N VAL A 69 -7.90 -15.16 3.80
CA VAL A 69 -7.68 -13.87 4.48
C VAL A 69 -6.19 -13.56 4.62
N TRP A 70 -5.36 -14.54 5.00
CA TRP A 70 -3.92 -14.37 5.12
C TRP A 70 -3.26 -13.99 3.79
N HIS A 71 -3.50 -14.77 2.72
CA HIS A 71 -2.94 -14.50 1.39
C HIS A 71 -3.38 -13.17 0.79
N ALA A 72 -4.61 -12.73 1.10
CA ALA A 72 -5.12 -11.42 0.69
C ALA A 72 -4.45 -10.24 1.42
N ASN A 73 -3.79 -10.48 2.55
CA ASN A 73 -3.22 -9.46 3.43
C ASN A 73 -1.70 -9.65 3.67
N ILE A 74 -0.99 -10.37 2.79
CA ILE A 74 0.48 -10.49 2.86
C ILE A 74 1.14 -9.11 2.74
N GLY A 75 2.01 -8.81 3.70
CA GLY A 75 2.77 -7.56 3.78
C GLY A 75 2.28 -6.61 4.87
N PRO A 76 2.82 -5.38 4.94
CA PRO A 76 3.84 -4.80 4.06
C PRO A 76 5.15 -5.59 4.05
N ILE A 77 5.87 -5.58 2.92
CA ILE A 77 7.18 -6.22 2.78
C ILE A 77 8.24 -5.13 2.76
N ASP A 78 9.26 -5.26 3.59
CA ASP A 78 10.40 -4.32 3.66
C ASP A 78 11.30 -4.47 2.43
N THR A 79 10.88 -3.89 1.32
CA THR A 79 11.67 -3.82 0.09
C THR A 79 12.69 -2.69 0.19
N PRO A 80 13.85 -2.79 -0.51
CA PRO A 80 14.82 -1.70 -0.53
C PRO A 80 14.22 -0.35 -0.97
N GLN A 81 13.29 -0.36 -1.93
CA GLN A 81 12.58 0.83 -2.40
C GLN A 81 11.70 1.44 -1.30
N MET A 82 11.00 0.61 -0.52
CA MET A 82 10.17 1.06 0.59
C MET A 82 11.00 1.60 1.75
N LEU A 83 12.11 0.94 2.09
CA LEU A 83 13.03 1.37 3.14
C LEU A 83 13.71 2.70 2.79
N ALA A 84 14.14 2.88 1.53
CA ALA A 84 14.68 4.14 1.05
C ALA A 84 13.64 5.27 1.15
N LEU A 85 12.40 5.02 0.68
CA LEU A 85 11.31 5.99 0.81
C LEU A 85 11.04 6.35 2.28
N HIS A 86 11.05 5.37 3.19
CA HIS A 86 10.85 5.61 4.62
C HIS A 86 11.97 6.47 5.22
N ALA A 87 13.22 6.24 4.82
CA ALA A 87 14.36 7.05 5.26
C ALA A 87 14.21 8.51 4.80
N ASP A 88 13.89 8.73 3.52
CA ASP A 88 13.70 10.08 2.96
C ASP A 88 12.51 10.81 3.61
N LEU A 89 11.39 10.10 3.83
CA LEU A 89 10.22 10.65 4.55
C LEU A 89 10.58 11.00 5.99
N ALA A 90 11.34 10.14 6.68
CA ALA A 90 11.82 10.39 8.03
C ALA A 90 12.70 11.63 8.08
N GLU A 91 13.65 11.78 7.16
CA GLU A 91 14.51 12.95 7.09
C GLU A 91 13.69 14.24 6.97
N ILE A 92 12.72 14.29 6.04
CA ILE A 92 11.86 15.47 5.83
C ILE A 92 11.02 15.77 7.08
N VAL A 93 10.29 14.78 7.60
CA VAL A 93 9.35 15.00 8.71
C VAL A 93 10.09 15.31 10.02
N GLU A 94 11.19 14.62 10.30
CA GLU A 94 11.92 14.76 11.56
C GLU A 94 12.84 15.98 11.59
N ALA A 95 13.31 16.46 10.43
CA ALA A 95 14.00 17.75 10.31
C ALA A 95 13.05 18.94 10.47
N ASN A 96 11.75 18.75 10.25
CA ASN A 96 10.73 19.80 10.36
C ASN A 96 10.35 20.16 11.80
N ARG A 97 11.36 20.57 12.61
CA ARG A 97 11.21 21.00 14.01
C ARG A 97 10.99 22.49 14.17
N GLN A 98 10.79 23.22 13.07
CA GLN A 98 10.53 24.66 13.13
C GLN A 98 9.22 24.93 13.90
N ASP A 99 9.17 26.07 14.58
CA ASP A 99 7.97 26.54 15.29
C ASP A 99 6.80 26.82 14.33
N GLY A 100 5.59 26.94 14.88
CA GLY A 100 4.35 26.98 14.11
C GLY A 100 4.17 28.21 13.20
N ASP A 101 4.96 29.27 13.41
CA ASP A 101 5.00 30.46 12.56
C ASP A 101 5.78 30.23 11.24
N LYS A 102 6.54 29.13 11.16
CA LYS A 102 7.38 28.81 10.00
C LYS A 102 6.71 27.75 9.14
N THR A 103 6.63 28.02 7.83
CA THR A 103 6.18 27.02 6.85
C THR A 103 7.14 25.82 6.85
N LYS A 104 6.57 24.62 7.02
CA LYS A 104 7.31 23.36 6.98
C LYS A 104 7.46 22.86 5.53
N PRO A 105 8.67 22.48 5.09
CA PRO A 105 8.86 21.74 3.84
C PRO A 105 7.94 20.52 3.73
N ALA A 106 7.42 20.26 2.53
CA ALA A 106 6.54 19.14 2.22
C ALA A 106 7.27 18.04 1.45
N ALA A 107 6.65 16.86 1.36
CA ALA A 107 7.08 15.80 0.45
C ALA A 107 6.01 15.52 -0.61
N LEU A 108 6.41 15.20 -1.84
CA LEU A 108 5.54 14.69 -2.89
C LEU A 108 6.03 13.32 -3.33
N VAL A 109 5.30 12.26 -2.96
CA VAL A 109 5.53 10.90 -3.44
C VAL A 109 4.75 10.70 -4.74
N ASP A 110 5.46 10.77 -5.86
CA ASP A 110 4.91 10.56 -7.20
C ASP A 110 5.42 9.25 -7.77
N ALA A 111 4.52 8.29 -7.97
CA ALA A 111 4.85 6.95 -8.44
C ALA A 111 3.74 6.41 -9.35
N TYR A 112 4.08 5.47 -10.24
CA TYR A 112 3.09 4.81 -11.08
C TYR A 112 2.01 4.10 -10.26
N PRO A 113 0.78 3.93 -10.80
CA PRO A 113 -0.25 3.13 -10.16
C PRO A 113 0.27 1.71 -9.86
N GLY A 114 -0.15 1.15 -8.74
CA GLY A 114 0.19 -0.24 -8.41
C GLY A 114 1.59 -0.46 -7.81
N LEU A 115 2.40 0.58 -7.58
CA LEU A 115 3.71 0.43 -6.91
C LEU A 115 3.65 0.43 -5.38
N GLY A 116 2.45 0.31 -4.79
CA GLY A 116 2.29 0.23 -3.34
C GLY A 116 2.53 1.55 -2.59
N LYS A 117 2.51 2.71 -3.28
CA LYS A 117 2.77 4.03 -2.68
C LYS A 117 1.93 4.33 -1.42
N SER A 118 0.62 4.10 -1.49
CA SER A 118 -0.30 4.34 -0.38
C SER A 118 0.02 3.42 0.79
N THR A 119 0.33 2.15 0.52
CA THR A 119 0.75 1.17 1.54
C THR A 119 2.06 1.58 2.20
N ALA A 120 3.06 1.98 1.41
CA ALA A 120 4.36 2.40 1.91
C ALA A 120 4.27 3.63 2.82
N VAL A 121 3.54 4.68 2.38
CA VAL A 121 3.40 5.90 3.20
C VAL A 121 2.49 5.68 4.41
N ARG A 122 1.44 4.84 4.31
CA ARG A 122 0.64 4.45 5.48
C ARG A 122 1.48 3.69 6.51
N ALA A 123 2.33 2.76 6.08
CA ALA A 123 3.26 2.06 6.97
C ALA A 123 4.24 3.01 7.67
N TYR A 124 4.77 4.00 6.94
CA TYR A 124 5.57 5.08 7.53
C TYR A 124 4.76 5.89 8.56
N GLY A 125 3.55 6.33 8.19
CA GLY A 125 2.64 7.07 9.07
C GLY A 125 2.29 6.29 10.34
N ARG A 126 2.09 4.98 10.24
CA ARG A 126 1.88 4.07 11.37
C ARG A 126 3.07 4.06 12.31
N ALA A 127 4.27 3.88 11.78
CA ALA A 127 5.50 3.87 12.56
C ALA A 127 5.73 5.22 13.26
N LEU A 128 5.52 6.34 12.55
CA LEU A 128 5.61 7.68 13.10
C LEU A 128 4.57 7.92 14.22
N TYR A 129 3.34 7.48 14.03
CA TYR A 129 2.28 7.57 15.05
C TYR A 129 2.71 6.84 16.33
N ARG A 130 3.14 5.57 16.21
CA ARG A 130 3.61 4.75 17.34
C ARG A 130 4.81 5.40 18.04
N LYS A 131 5.80 5.88 17.28
CA LYS A 131 6.99 6.59 17.82
C LYS A 131 6.59 7.82 18.64
N GLN A 132 5.66 8.64 18.15
CA GLN A 132 5.23 9.85 18.85
C GLN A 132 4.42 9.55 20.11
N VAL A 133 3.53 8.55 20.07
CA VAL A 133 2.79 8.10 21.27
C VAL A 133 3.75 7.53 22.31
N MET A 134 4.72 6.71 21.90
CA MET A 134 5.72 6.15 22.81
C MET A 134 6.56 7.25 23.49
N LEU A 135 6.92 8.30 22.76
CA LEU A 135 7.75 9.40 23.29
C LEU A 135 6.98 10.42 24.13
N ARG A 136 5.69 10.64 23.83
CA ARG A 136 4.93 11.81 24.34
C ARG A 136 3.59 11.45 25.00
N GLY A 137 3.31 10.15 25.15
CA GLY A 137 2.05 9.63 25.66
C GLY A 137 0.88 9.74 24.67
N GLU A 138 -0.20 9.03 24.97
CA GLU A 138 -1.44 9.01 24.19
C GLU A 138 -2.29 10.28 24.32
N THR A 139 -2.00 11.11 25.31
CA THR A 139 -2.76 12.32 25.64
C THR A 139 -1.87 13.55 25.54
N THR A 140 -2.44 14.67 25.11
CA THR A 140 -1.77 15.97 25.07
C THR A 140 -1.76 16.60 26.46
N ALA A 141 -0.98 17.66 26.66
CA ALA A 141 -0.94 18.38 27.93
C ALA A 141 -2.29 19.02 28.30
N ALA A 142 -3.14 19.31 27.30
CA ALA A 142 -4.49 19.85 27.48
C ALA A 142 -5.56 18.78 27.76
N GLY A 143 -5.20 17.48 27.73
CA GLY A 143 -6.12 16.37 27.97
C GLY A 143 -6.72 15.76 26.70
N ASP A 144 -6.44 16.31 25.51
CA ASP A 144 -6.92 15.75 24.25
C ASP A 144 -6.19 14.47 23.86
N ARG A 145 -6.79 13.64 23.00
CA ARG A 145 -6.07 12.52 22.39
C ARG A 145 -4.95 13.04 21.49
N ARG A 146 -3.76 12.50 21.62
CA ARG A 146 -2.66 12.77 20.71
C ARG A 146 -2.91 12.06 19.38
N VAL A 147 -2.92 12.80 18.28
CA VAL A 147 -3.09 12.28 16.91
C VAL A 147 -1.96 12.81 16.03
N PRO A 148 -0.76 12.20 16.08
CA PRO A 148 0.43 12.74 15.42
C PRO A 148 0.34 12.77 13.89
N VAL A 149 -0.39 11.82 13.29
CA VAL A 149 -0.52 11.65 11.85
C VAL A 149 -1.97 11.46 11.50
N ILE A 150 -2.44 12.15 10.45
CA ILE A 150 -3.72 11.87 9.82
C ILE A 150 -3.53 11.42 8.38
N TYR A 151 -4.46 10.60 7.89
CA TYR A 151 -4.49 10.12 6.52
C TYR A 151 -5.82 10.51 5.87
N ILE A 152 -5.76 11.25 4.78
CA ILE A 152 -6.92 11.60 3.96
C ILE A 152 -6.66 11.17 2.52
N ALA A 153 -7.69 10.67 1.85
CA ALA A 153 -7.65 10.35 0.42
C ALA A 153 -8.62 11.28 -0.31
N LEU A 154 -8.17 11.90 -1.40
CA LEU A 154 -8.99 12.82 -2.16
C LEU A 154 -9.78 12.08 -3.23
N THR A 155 -11.07 12.38 -3.30
CA THR A 155 -11.97 11.85 -4.33
C THR A 155 -12.28 12.92 -5.37
N GLY A 156 -12.68 12.51 -6.58
CA GLY A 156 -12.80 13.37 -7.78
C GLY A 156 -13.26 14.82 -7.54
N ASN A 157 -12.45 15.77 -8.02
CA ASN A 157 -12.68 17.22 -7.99
C ASN A 157 -12.94 17.80 -6.57
N THR A 158 -12.10 17.41 -5.61
CA THR A 158 -12.20 17.91 -4.22
C THR A 158 -11.98 19.43 -4.17
N SER A 159 -12.97 20.17 -3.63
CA SER A 159 -12.89 21.61 -3.36
C SER A 159 -12.20 21.91 -2.02
N VAL A 160 -11.86 23.18 -1.75
CA VAL A 160 -11.33 23.63 -0.44
C VAL A 160 -12.23 23.19 0.71
N ARG A 161 -13.54 23.38 0.55
CA ARG A 161 -14.54 22.95 1.52
C ARG A 161 -14.52 21.45 1.72
N GLY A 162 -14.44 20.68 0.62
CA GLY A 162 -14.41 19.22 0.66
C GLY A 162 -13.17 18.69 1.39
N LEU A 163 -12.02 19.32 1.17
CA LEU A 163 -10.77 18.99 1.85
C LEU A 163 -10.86 19.26 3.36
N ASN A 164 -11.31 20.45 3.77
CA ASN A 164 -11.48 20.79 5.18
C ASN A 164 -12.53 19.89 5.85
N ALA A 165 -13.60 19.53 5.12
CA ALA A 165 -14.58 18.56 5.59
C ALA A 165 -13.97 17.16 5.79
N SER A 166 -13.05 16.72 4.93
CA SER A 166 -12.35 15.45 5.10
C SER A 166 -11.46 15.44 6.34
N ILE A 167 -10.77 16.55 6.64
CA ILE A 167 -9.96 16.68 7.88
C ILE A 167 -10.88 16.67 9.10
N CYS A 168 -11.96 17.46 9.11
CA CYS A 168 -12.95 17.44 10.19
C CYS A 168 -13.50 16.02 10.41
N ARG A 169 -13.87 15.34 9.32
CA ARG A 169 -14.41 13.98 9.35
C ARG A 169 -13.40 12.96 9.86
N TYR A 170 -12.12 13.14 9.56
CA TYR A 170 -11.06 12.31 10.11
C TYR A 170 -11.08 12.36 11.65
N TYR A 171 -11.15 13.57 12.23
CA TYR A 171 -11.22 13.78 13.67
C TYR A 171 -12.58 13.49 14.32
N GLY A 172 -13.61 13.14 13.53
CA GLY A 172 -14.97 12.95 14.05
C GLY A 172 -15.71 14.27 14.35
N LEU A 173 -15.27 15.38 13.78
CA LEU A 173 -15.87 16.71 13.97
C LEU A 173 -17.03 16.97 12.98
N PRO A 174 -17.94 17.91 13.32
CA PRO A 174 -19.03 18.28 12.43
C PRO A 174 -18.55 18.80 11.06
N THR A 175 -19.10 18.24 9.98
CA THR A 175 -18.74 18.59 8.59
C THR A 175 -19.72 19.57 7.92
N SER A 176 -20.66 20.14 8.68
CA SER A 176 -21.57 21.18 8.22
C SER A 176 -20.92 22.56 8.30
N GLY A 177 -21.30 23.45 7.37
CA GLY A 177 -20.76 24.82 7.29
C GLY A 177 -20.03 25.13 5.98
N ASN A 178 -19.54 26.37 5.90
CA ASN A 178 -18.74 26.87 4.79
C ASN A 178 -17.26 26.43 4.90
N ALA A 179 -16.42 26.80 3.93
CA ALA A 179 -15.03 26.38 3.89
C ALA A 179 -14.20 26.91 5.08
N ASP A 180 -14.44 28.15 5.50
CA ASP A 180 -13.69 28.83 6.56
C ASP A 180 -14.01 28.26 7.93
N MET A 181 -15.30 28.03 8.24
CA MET A 181 -15.72 27.36 9.48
C MET A 181 -15.11 25.97 9.62
N LEU A 182 -15.00 25.23 8.51
CA LEU A 182 -14.37 23.92 8.50
C LEU A 182 -12.84 24.02 8.61
N ALA A 183 -12.24 25.09 8.08
CA ALA A 183 -10.80 25.34 8.20
C ALA A 183 -10.43 25.62 9.66
N GLU A 184 -11.16 26.53 10.33
CA GLU A 184 -10.97 26.86 11.74
C GLU A 184 -11.06 25.61 12.62
N ARG A 185 -12.14 24.83 12.47
CA ARG A 185 -12.30 23.56 13.20
C ARG A 185 -11.15 22.59 12.94
N ALA A 186 -10.70 22.46 11.69
CA ALA A 186 -9.60 21.59 11.34
C ALA A 186 -8.28 22.05 11.96
N VAL A 187 -8.03 23.36 12.00
CA VAL A 187 -6.83 23.94 12.64
C VAL A 187 -6.86 23.71 14.14
N ASP A 188 -7.99 24.01 14.80
CA ASP A 188 -8.16 23.78 16.24
C ASP A 188 -7.92 22.31 16.60
N ALA A 189 -8.42 21.38 15.78
CA ALA A 189 -8.21 19.95 15.93
C ALA A 189 -6.73 19.54 15.79
N VAL A 190 -6.07 20.03 14.74
CA VAL A 190 -4.64 19.77 14.47
C VAL A 190 -3.76 20.26 15.63
N LEU A 191 -4.08 21.44 16.18
CA LEU A 191 -3.33 22.04 17.27
C LEU A 191 -3.59 21.32 18.61
N SER A 192 -4.85 21.17 19.01
CA SER A 192 -5.24 20.53 20.28
C SER A 192 -4.76 19.07 20.38
N MET A 193 -4.85 18.32 19.29
CA MET A 193 -4.43 16.91 19.23
C MET A 193 -2.94 16.72 18.88
N ASN A 194 -2.16 17.79 18.79
CA ASN A 194 -0.73 17.77 18.48
C ASN A 194 -0.37 16.96 17.21
N THR A 195 -1.09 17.21 16.13
CA THR A 195 -0.78 16.62 14.82
C THR A 195 0.47 17.25 14.24
N ILE A 196 1.36 16.42 13.72
CA ILE A 196 2.66 16.85 13.16
C ILE A 196 2.79 16.57 11.66
N ALA A 197 1.99 15.65 11.12
CA ALA A 197 1.98 15.34 9.71
C ALA A 197 0.58 15.02 9.17
N ILE A 198 0.30 15.47 7.94
CA ILE A 198 -0.92 15.14 7.20
C ILE A 198 -0.52 14.43 5.91
N ILE A 199 -0.96 13.17 5.78
CA ILE A 199 -0.84 12.40 4.54
C ILE A 199 -2.07 12.67 3.69
N ILE A 200 -1.85 13.21 2.49
CA ILE A 200 -2.88 13.50 1.49
C ILE A 200 -2.65 12.59 0.30
N ASP A 201 -3.41 11.50 0.23
CA ASP A 201 -3.38 10.59 -0.90
C ASP A 201 -4.20 11.12 -2.07
N ASP A 202 -3.88 10.65 -3.27
CA ASP A 202 -4.66 10.88 -4.46
C ASP A 202 -4.75 12.37 -4.85
N VAL A 203 -3.67 13.15 -4.63
CA VAL A 203 -3.62 14.60 -4.97
C VAL A 203 -3.83 14.90 -6.45
N HIS A 204 -3.64 13.90 -7.30
CA HIS A 204 -3.91 14.01 -8.74
C HIS A 204 -5.41 14.16 -9.08
N PHE A 205 -6.31 13.98 -8.11
CA PHE A 205 -7.75 14.30 -8.21
C PHE A 205 -8.11 15.71 -7.75
N MET A 206 -7.15 16.49 -7.24
CA MET A 206 -7.37 17.91 -7.02
C MET A 206 -7.55 18.58 -8.38
N SER A 207 -8.75 19.10 -8.64
CA SER A 207 -9.18 19.73 -9.89
C SER A 207 -9.24 18.86 -11.18
N GLY A 208 -10.35 18.99 -11.91
CA GLY A 208 -10.59 18.38 -13.23
C GLY A 208 -10.29 19.34 -14.39
N SER A 209 -9.72 18.78 -15.47
CA SER A 209 -9.40 19.36 -16.80
C SER A 209 -8.38 20.52 -16.88
N ASN A 210 -7.91 20.76 -18.12
CA ASN A 210 -6.63 21.30 -18.63
C ASN A 210 -6.05 22.65 -18.09
N SER A 211 -6.52 23.20 -16.96
CA SER A 211 -5.91 24.36 -16.26
C SER A 211 -5.46 24.00 -14.82
N ASN A 212 -4.99 22.76 -14.67
CA ASN A 212 -5.11 21.98 -13.44
C ASN A 212 -4.00 22.24 -12.40
N ALA A 213 -2.74 22.37 -12.85
CA ALA A 213 -1.58 22.45 -11.96
C ALA A 213 -1.54 23.71 -11.09
N VAL A 214 -1.93 24.88 -11.63
CA VAL A 214 -1.98 26.16 -10.90
C VAL A 214 -2.97 26.08 -9.73
N ARG A 215 -4.17 25.56 -10.00
CA ARG A 215 -5.24 25.46 -8.99
C ARG A 215 -4.88 24.44 -7.91
N MET A 216 -4.35 23.28 -8.30
CA MET A 216 -3.81 22.30 -7.36
C MET A 216 -2.72 22.92 -6.47
N ALA A 217 -1.72 23.57 -7.08
CA ALA A 217 -0.61 24.19 -6.35
C ALA A 217 -1.10 25.28 -5.38
N ASN A 218 -2.03 26.13 -5.80
CA ASN A 218 -2.63 27.15 -4.93
C ASN A 218 -3.36 26.52 -3.73
N GLN A 219 -4.06 25.41 -3.95
CA GLN A 219 -4.77 24.71 -2.88
C GLN A 219 -3.80 24.04 -1.89
N LEU A 220 -2.73 23.41 -2.38
CA LEU A 220 -1.70 22.83 -1.52
C LEU A 220 -0.92 23.90 -0.76
N LYS A 221 -0.61 25.03 -1.42
CA LYS A 221 0.00 26.20 -0.80
C LYS A 221 -0.88 26.77 0.32
N TYR A 222 -2.19 26.83 0.13
CA TYR A 222 -3.13 27.24 1.17
C TYR A 222 -2.98 26.34 2.40
N LEU A 223 -2.91 25.02 2.23
CA LEU A 223 -2.71 24.09 3.36
C LEU A 223 -1.39 24.33 4.08
N SER A 224 -0.30 24.53 3.34
CA SER A 224 1.03 24.80 3.94
C SER A 224 1.06 26.08 4.76
N ASN A 225 0.17 27.05 4.49
CA ASN A 225 0.08 28.30 5.23
C ASN A 225 -0.89 28.21 6.41
N VAL A 226 -1.94 27.38 6.30
CA VAL A 226 -2.98 27.23 7.33
C VAL A 226 -2.58 26.25 8.41
N PHE A 227 -1.94 25.14 8.04
CA PHE A 227 -1.61 24.07 8.97
C PHE A 227 -0.10 24.08 9.29
N PRO A 228 0.29 24.19 10.58
CA PRO A 228 1.69 24.18 10.99
C PRO A 228 2.25 22.75 11.07
N VAL A 229 2.03 21.94 10.04
CA VAL A 229 2.34 20.50 9.99
C VAL A 229 3.08 20.14 8.71
N THR A 230 3.82 19.04 8.72
CA THR A 230 4.45 18.52 7.51
C THR A 230 3.39 17.89 6.61
N LEU A 231 3.29 18.34 5.35
CA LEU A 231 2.36 17.78 4.38
C LEU A 231 3.08 16.71 3.53
N LEU A 232 2.47 15.52 3.45
CA LEU A 232 2.94 14.42 2.61
C LEU A 232 1.90 14.19 1.51
N HIS A 233 2.22 14.58 0.28
CA HIS A 233 1.35 14.47 -0.87
C HIS A 233 1.65 13.17 -1.64
N LEU A 234 0.64 12.38 -1.98
CA LEU A 234 0.81 11.23 -2.86
C LEU A 234 -0.02 11.39 -4.13
N GLY A 235 0.55 11.01 -5.27
CA GLY A 235 -0.19 10.99 -6.51
C GLY A 235 0.48 10.17 -7.60
N VAL A 236 -0.07 10.29 -8.80
CA VAL A 236 0.41 9.61 -10.01
C VAL A 236 0.57 10.64 -11.13
N GLY A 237 1.76 10.69 -11.72
CA GLY A 237 2.08 11.58 -12.83
C GLY A 237 1.95 13.06 -12.46
N VAL A 238 2.07 13.39 -11.17
CA VAL A 238 1.86 14.75 -10.65
C VAL A 238 2.98 15.69 -11.10
N GLN A 239 4.21 15.20 -11.09
CA GLN A 239 5.37 15.96 -11.56
C GLN A 239 5.29 16.22 -13.07
N GLN A 240 4.88 15.22 -13.85
CA GLN A 240 4.73 15.33 -15.32
C GLN A 240 3.64 16.35 -15.70
N ARG A 241 2.60 16.49 -14.87
CA ARG A 241 1.55 17.52 -15.02
C ARG A 241 2.00 18.93 -14.63
N GLY A 242 3.27 19.11 -14.23
CA GLY A 242 3.84 20.42 -13.93
C GLY A 242 3.42 21.01 -12.58
N LEU A 243 2.95 20.19 -11.62
CA LEU A 243 2.53 20.69 -10.30
C LEU A 243 3.65 21.43 -9.57
N LEU A 244 4.87 20.88 -9.59
CA LEU A 244 6.04 21.51 -8.97
C LEU A 244 6.44 22.81 -9.66
N ARG A 245 6.03 23.01 -10.91
CA ARG A 245 6.23 24.25 -11.65
C ARG A 245 5.04 25.20 -11.50
N GLU A 246 4.00 24.83 -10.76
CA GLU A 246 2.73 25.58 -10.63
C GLU A 246 2.11 25.92 -12.00
N GLY A 247 2.29 25.06 -13.01
CA GLY A 247 1.84 25.33 -14.38
C GLY A 247 2.59 26.46 -15.10
N LEU A 248 3.67 27.00 -14.50
CA LEU A 248 4.53 28.00 -15.11
C LEU A 248 5.43 27.38 -16.17
N SER A 249 5.91 28.22 -17.10
CA SER A 249 6.89 27.78 -18.10
C SER A 249 8.20 27.34 -17.43
N PRO A 250 9.05 26.54 -18.09
CA PRO A 250 10.35 26.14 -17.54
C PRO A 250 11.22 27.32 -17.10
N GLN A 251 11.17 28.45 -17.81
CA GLN A 251 11.91 29.67 -17.42
C GLN A 251 11.33 30.33 -16.15
N GLN A 252 10.02 30.19 -15.92
CA GLN A 252 9.30 30.78 -14.78
C GLN A 252 9.23 29.83 -13.57
N ALA A 253 9.59 28.55 -13.73
CA ALA A 253 9.54 27.54 -12.67
C ALA A 253 10.36 27.91 -11.42
N LEU A 254 11.37 28.78 -11.54
CA LEU A 254 12.12 29.32 -10.40
C LEU A 254 11.26 30.14 -9.42
N LEU A 255 10.10 30.64 -9.88
CA LEU A 255 9.12 31.41 -9.10
C LEU A 255 8.09 30.51 -8.40
N ALA A 256 8.07 29.20 -8.73
CA ALA A 256 7.14 28.24 -8.15
C ALA A 256 7.41 28.07 -6.65
N GLN A 257 6.48 28.51 -5.81
CA GLN A 257 6.65 28.48 -4.36
C GLN A 257 6.44 27.07 -3.80
N PHE A 258 5.46 26.34 -4.32
CA PHE A 258 5.18 24.96 -3.97
C PHE A 258 6.37 24.06 -4.33
N GLY A 259 6.91 24.17 -5.55
CA GLY A 259 8.07 23.40 -5.99
C GLY A 259 9.33 23.62 -5.14
N ARG A 260 9.58 24.87 -4.72
CA ARG A 260 10.74 25.18 -3.86
C ARG A 260 10.61 24.71 -2.41
N ARG A 261 9.40 24.34 -1.99
CA ARG A 261 9.09 23.89 -0.63
C ARG A 261 8.77 22.39 -0.56
N THR A 262 8.78 21.69 -1.69
CA THR A 262 8.34 20.29 -1.77
C THR A 262 9.45 19.42 -2.33
N THR A 263 9.87 18.43 -1.55
CA THR A 263 10.83 17.42 -2.00
C THR A 263 10.13 16.31 -2.77
N PRO A 264 10.46 16.10 -4.06
CA PRO A 264 9.91 14.98 -4.83
C PRO A 264 10.58 13.66 -4.42
N LEU A 265 9.75 12.67 -4.10
CA LEU A 265 10.14 11.28 -3.86
C LEU A 265 9.40 10.38 -4.85
N THR A 266 9.91 9.17 -5.09
CA THR A 266 9.29 8.22 -6.00
C THR A 266 9.45 6.78 -5.52
N LEU A 267 8.60 5.90 -6.04
CA LEU A 267 8.77 4.45 -5.99
C LEU A 267 8.86 3.98 -7.42
N LEU A 268 9.87 3.16 -7.71
CA LEU A 268 10.07 2.57 -9.02
C LEU A 268 9.57 1.12 -9.04
N PRO A 269 9.12 0.61 -10.20
CA PRO A 269 8.91 -0.82 -10.38
C PRO A 269 10.20 -1.60 -10.08
N PHE A 270 10.06 -2.89 -9.80
CA PHE A 270 11.22 -3.77 -9.79
C PHE A 270 11.82 -3.85 -11.19
N GLN A 271 13.14 -3.88 -11.24
CA GLN A 271 13.94 -3.85 -12.47
C GLN A 271 14.81 -5.12 -12.47
N VAL A 272 15.09 -5.66 -13.64
CA VAL A 272 15.89 -6.91 -13.82
C VAL A 272 16.94 -6.78 -14.94
N GLU A 273 17.15 -5.56 -15.41
CA GLU A 273 18.15 -5.16 -16.40
C GLU A 273 19.57 -5.38 -15.87
N ASP A 274 19.77 -5.21 -14.55
CA ASP A 274 21.04 -5.44 -13.88
C ASP A 274 20.94 -6.50 -12.75
N ASN A 275 22.11 -6.99 -12.33
CA ASN A 275 22.22 -8.00 -11.28
C ASN A 275 21.72 -7.53 -9.91
N THR A 276 21.71 -6.23 -9.64
CA THR A 276 21.19 -5.70 -8.37
C THR A 276 19.67 -5.84 -8.36
N GLY A 277 19.00 -5.41 -9.42
CA GLY A 277 17.58 -5.55 -9.62
C GLY A 277 17.12 -7.00 -9.60
N ARG A 278 17.82 -7.90 -10.29
CA ARG A 278 17.55 -9.36 -10.25
C ARG A 278 17.64 -9.94 -8.83
N ARG A 279 18.65 -9.55 -8.05
CA ARG A 279 18.75 -9.96 -6.63
C ARG A 279 17.60 -9.41 -5.79
N GLN A 280 17.20 -8.16 -6.01
CA GLN A 280 16.07 -7.55 -5.30
C GLN A 280 14.75 -8.26 -5.63
N TRP A 281 14.50 -8.54 -6.90
CA TRP A 281 13.34 -9.30 -7.38
C TRP A 281 13.31 -10.70 -6.76
N ARG A 282 14.41 -11.44 -6.83
CA ARG A 282 14.50 -12.78 -6.21
C ARG A 282 14.28 -12.74 -4.70
N THR A 283 14.78 -11.70 -4.02
CA THR A 283 14.58 -11.52 -2.57
C THR A 283 13.13 -11.25 -2.22
N LEU A 284 12.44 -10.43 -3.04
CA LEU A 284 11.00 -10.21 -2.91
C LEU A 284 10.24 -11.52 -3.04
N LEU A 285 10.48 -12.29 -4.11
CA LEU A 285 9.80 -13.56 -4.35
C LEU A 285 10.05 -14.58 -3.23
N LYS A 286 11.29 -14.69 -2.72
CA LYS A 286 11.60 -15.52 -1.55
C LYS A 286 10.83 -15.08 -0.30
N THR A 287 10.67 -13.78 -0.10
CA THR A 287 9.93 -13.25 1.05
C THR A 287 8.45 -13.59 0.94
N ILE A 288 7.85 -13.46 -0.24
CA ILE A 288 6.45 -13.83 -0.47
C ILE A 288 6.26 -15.34 -0.34
N GLU A 289 7.14 -16.16 -0.93
CA GLU A 289 7.08 -17.63 -0.89
C GLU A 289 7.04 -18.18 0.55
N LYS A 290 7.83 -17.58 1.45
CA LYS A 290 7.83 -17.95 2.88
C LYS A 290 6.47 -17.73 3.54
N GLN A 291 5.75 -16.69 3.13
CA GLN A 291 4.44 -16.36 3.68
C GLN A 291 3.30 -17.14 3.03
N LEU A 292 3.51 -17.84 1.92
CA LEU A 292 2.44 -18.66 1.34
C LEU A 292 2.10 -19.85 2.25
N VAL A 293 0.82 -20.08 2.49
CA VAL A 293 0.30 -21.28 3.17
C VAL A 293 -0.42 -22.18 2.15
N LEU A 294 0.32 -22.99 1.43
CA LEU A 294 -0.20 -23.97 0.46
C LEU A 294 0.46 -25.33 0.72
N ALA A 295 -0.31 -26.41 0.72
CA ALA A 295 0.15 -27.71 1.24
C ALA A 295 1.33 -28.30 0.46
N ASP A 296 1.40 -28.06 -0.85
CA ASP A 296 2.46 -28.54 -1.74
C ASP A 296 3.44 -27.43 -2.12
N LYS A 297 3.54 -26.34 -1.33
CA LYS A 297 4.59 -25.34 -1.55
C LYS A 297 5.97 -25.95 -1.33
N TYR A 298 6.95 -25.47 -2.09
CA TYR A 298 8.35 -25.89 -1.92
C TYR A 298 9.30 -24.70 -2.13
N PRO A 299 10.52 -24.76 -1.54
CA PRO A 299 11.52 -23.71 -1.72
C PRO A 299 11.91 -23.55 -3.20
N GLY A 300 11.77 -22.33 -3.73
CA GLY A 300 12.09 -22.02 -5.13
C GLY A 300 10.88 -22.00 -6.08
N MET A 301 9.69 -22.40 -5.62
CA MET A 301 8.45 -22.35 -6.40
C MET A 301 8.21 -20.97 -7.04
N LEU A 302 8.37 -19.88 -6.28
CA LEU A 302 8.28 -18.52 -6.83
C LEU A 302 9.65 -18.03 -7.30
N ALA A 303 10.66 -18.17 -6.44
CA ALA A 303 11.93 -17.47 -6.59
C ALA A 303 12.91 -18.10 -7.59
N ARG A 304 12.56 -19.24 -8.19
CA ARG A 304 13.31 -19.90 -9.26
C ARG A 304 12.36 -20.24 -10.40
N ASP A 305 11.40 -21.12 -10.13
CA ASP A 305 10.62 -21.78 -11.18
C ASP A 305 9.65 -20.81 -11.87
N LEU A 306 9.07 -19.86 -11.11
CA LEU A 306 8.14 -18.86 -11.64
C LEU A 306 8.74 -17.44 -11.70
N SER A 307 10.04 -17.26 -11.53
CA SER A 307 10.62 -15.93 -11.37
C SER A 307 10.43 -15.05 -12.62
N ASP A 308 10.80 -15.59 -13.79
CA ASP A 308 10.62 -14.95 -15.10
C ASP A 308 9.14 -14.82 -15.47
N TYR A 309 8.37 -15.88 -15.22
CA TYR A 309 6.93 -15.90 -15.44
C TYR A 309 6.22 -14.77 -14.68
N LEU A 310 6.46 -14.65 -13.37
CA LEU A 310 5.85 -13.62 -12.54
C LEU A 310 6.29 -12.21 -12.94
N TYR A 311 7.54 -12.04 -13.38
CA TYR A 311 8.00 -10.73 -13.87
C TYR A 311 7.28 -10.34 -15.16
N SER A 312 7.19 -11.24 -16.15
CA SER A 312 6.45 -10.98 -17.39
C SER A 312 4.96 -10.67 -17.13
N ARG A 313 4.36 -11.32 -16.13
CA ARG A 313 2.95 -11.13 -15.75
C ARG A 313 2.68 -9.92 -14.88
N SER A 314 3.70 -9.25 -14.35
CA SER A 314 3.57 -8.12 -13.42
C SER A 314 4.29 -6.87 -13.86
N THR A 315 5.18 -6.95 -14.86
CA THR A 315 6.05 -5.85 -15.32
C THR A 315 6.85 -5.20 -14.18
N GLY A 316 7.17 -5.97 -13.13
CA GLY A 316 7.83 -5.47 -11.93
C GLY A 316 6.94 -4.62 -11.01
N HIS A 317 5.64 -4.48 -11.30
CA HIS A 317 4.71 -3.74 -10.46
C HIS A 317 4.22 -4.59 -9.28
N PHE A 318 4.40 -4.08 -8.07
CA PHE A 318 4.10 -4.81 -6.83
C PHE A 318 2.62 -5.22 -6.72
N ALA A 319 1.67 -4.34 -7.05
CA ALA A 319 0.24 -4.65 -6.96
C ALA A 319 -0.19 -5.70 -7.99
N SER A 320 0.36 -5.64 -9.21
CA SER A 320 0.13 -6.65 -10.26
C SER A 320 0.66 -8.01 -9.83
N LEU A 321 1.86 -8.06 -9.24
CA LEU A 321 2.44 -9.27 -8.67
C LEU A 321 1.58 -9.83 -7.52
N MET A 322 1.23 -9.01 -6.53
CA MET A 322 0.46 -9.46 -5.37
C MET A 322 -0.96 -9.87 -5.75
N THR A 323 -1.59 -9.19 -6.71
CA THR A 323 -2.91 -9.58 -7.24
C THR A 323 -2.86 -10.97 -7.86
N LEU A 324 -1.83 -11.23 -8.67
CA LEU A 324 -1.63 -12.52 -9.31
C LEU A 324 -1.37 -13.63 -8.29
N ILE A 325 -0.50 -13.39 -7.31
CA ILE A 325 -0.18 -14.37 -6.24
C ILE A 325 -1.40 -14.65 -5.37
N ASN A 326 -2.12 -13.62 -4.92
CA ASN A 326 -3.32 -13.78 -4.09
C ASN A 326 -4.38 -14.61 -4.82
N ARG A 327 -4.74 -14.22 -6.05
CA ARG A 327 -5.72 -14.95 -6.86
C ARG A 327 -5.25 -16.36 -7.21
N GLY A 328 -3.95 -16.54 -7.44
CA GLY A 328 -3.32 -17.84 -7.63
C GLY A 328 -3.48 -18.74 -6.41
N CYS A 329 -3.19 -18.23 -5.21
CA CYS A 329 -3.36 -18.97 -3.96
C CYS A 329 -4.82 -19.38 -3.73
N LEU A 330 -5.74 -18.43 -3.92
CA LEU A 330 -7.18 -18.70 -3.84
C LEU A 330 -7.60 -19.84 -4.80
N ARG A 331 -7.12 -19.79 -6.05
CA ARG A 331 -7.41 -20.83 -7.05
C ARG A 331 -6.80 -22.17 -6.64
N ALA A 332 -5.56 -22.18 -6.16
CA ALA A 332 -4.85 -23.39 -5.74
C ALA A 332 -5.52 -24.09 -4.55
N ILE A 333 -6.05 -23.31 -3.60
CA ILE A 333 -6.84 -23.81 -2.46
C ILE A 333 -8.16 -24.41 -2.98
N ARG A 334 -8.91 -23.66 -3.80
CA ARG A 334 -10.24 -24.08 -4.27
C ARG A 334 -10.21 -25.30 -5.20
N SER A 335 -9.18 -25.44 -6.02
CA SER A 335 -9.01 -26.60 -6.89
C SER A 335 -8.34 -27.79 -6.18
N GLY A 336 -7.82 -27.60 -4.96
CA GLY A 336 -6.99 -28.58 -4.28
C GLY A 336 -5.63 -28.81 -4.96
N HIS A 337 -5.18 -27.91 -5.85
CA HIS A 337 -3.85 -28.00 -6.47
C HIS A 337 -2.73 -27.70 -5.47
N GLU A 338 -3.00 -26.85 -4.46
CA GLU A 338 -2.15 -26.60 -3.30
C GLU A 338 -0.69 -26.19 -3.61
N ARG A 339 -0.43 -25.67 -4.82
CA ARG A 339 0.83 -25.04 -5.24
C ARG A 339 0.58 -24.03 -6.35
N LEU A 340 1.57 -23.23 -6.68
CA LEU A 340 1.55 -22.32 -7.83
C LEU A 340 2.49 -22.85 -8.90
N ASP A 341 1.98 -23.03 -10.12
CA ASP A 341 2.75 -23.33 -11.33
C ASP A 341 2.12 -22.59 -12.52
N GLU A 342 2.82 -22.53 -13.67
CA GLU A 342 2.39 -21.75 -14.83
C GLU A 342 0.99 -22.16 -15.32
N ASN A 343 0.70 -23.47 -15.35
CA ASN A 343 -0.59 -24.01 -15.78
C ASN A 343 -1.75 -23.46 -14.93
N LEU A 344 -1.57 -23.40 -13.60
CA LEU A 344 -2.58 -22.81 -12.73
C LEU A 344 -2.66 -21.29 -12.91
N MET A 345 -1.51 -20.63 -13.02
CA MET A 345 -1.40 -19.17 -13.05
C MET A 345 -1.86 -18.54 -14.37
N ASP A 346 -1.83 -19.29 -15.48
CA ASP A 346 -2.38 -18.86 -16.78
C ASP A 346 -3.90 -18.75 -16.77
N GLN A 347 -4.56 -19.45 -15.84
CA GLN A 347 -6.00 -19.37 -15.63
C GLN A 347 -6.40 -18.19 -14.73
N VAL A 348 -5.42 -17.48 -14.16
CA VAL A 348 -5.62 -16.32 -13.30
C VAL A 348 -5.48 -15.04 -14.14
N LYS A 349 -6.53 -14.22 -14.15
CA LYS A 349 -6.49 -12.91 -14.82
C LYS A 349 -5.74 -11.88 -13.97
N ASN A 350 -4.88 -11.09 -14.59
CA ASN A 350 -4.24 -9.92 -13.96
C ASN A 350 -4.88 -8.60 -14.41
N ASP A 351 -4.26 -7.46 -14.05
CA ASP A 351 -4.66 -6.15 -14.55
C ASP A 351 -4.33 -5.96 -16.04
N ALA A 352 -5.09 -5.08 -16.70
CA ALA A 352 -4.99 -4.88 -18.15
C ALA A 352 -3.61 -4.39 -18.60
N ALA A 353 -2.98 -3.48 -17.83
CA ALA A 353 -1.68 -2.92 -18.21
C ALA A 353 -0.59 -4.00 -18.19
N ALA A 354 -0.60 -4.87 -17.18
CA ALA A 354 0.33 -5.99 -17.10
C ALA A 354 0.06 -7.04 -18.21
N GLU A 355 -1.20 -7.35 -18.52
CA GLU A 355 -1.53 -8.31 -19.60
C GLU A 355 -1.18 -7.77 -21.00
N ASP A 356 -1.33 -6.47 -21.25
CA ASP A 356 -0.96 -5.85 -22.52
C ASP A 356 0.56 -5.90 -22.74
N ALA A 357 1.35 -5.63 -21.69
CA ALA A 357 2.82 -5.67 -21.74
C ALA A 357 3.40 -7.10 -21.69
N ARG A 358 2.63 -8.09 -21.24
CA ARG A 358 3.09 -9.48 -21.04
C ARG A 358 3.77 -10.06 -22.29
N ARG A 359 3.17 -9.88 -23.47
CA ARG A 359 3.63 -10.54 -24.70
C ARG A 359 5.05 -10.15 -25.08
N GLU A 360 5.38 -8.86 -24.96
CA GLU A 360 6.70 -8.35 -25.30
C GLU A 360 7.76 -8.85 -24.31
N LEU A 361 7.47 -8.79 -23.01
CA LEU A 361 8.39 -9.29 -21.98
C LEU A 361 8.58 -10.79 -22.05
N GLN A 362 7.50 -11.54 -22.29
CA GLN A 362 7.56 -12.99 -22.44
C GLN A 362 8.41 -13.38 -23.66
N ALA A 363 8.23 -12.71 -24.80
CA ALA A 363 9.06 -12.93 -25.98
C ALA A 363 10.55 -12.59 -25.73
N ALA A 364 10.83 -11.51 -24.98
CA ALA A 364 12.21 -11.15 -24.61
C ALA A 364 12.86 -12.19 -23.69
N ILE A 365 12.10 -12.76 -22.74
CA ILE A 365 12.54 -13.82 -21.84
C ILE A 365 12.79 -15.12 -22.62
N GLU A 366 11.84 -15.53 -23.46
CA GLU A 366 11.96 -16.74 -24.30
C GLU A 366 13.13 -16.63 -25.29
N ALA A 367 13.42 -15.42 -25.78
CA ALA A 367 14.57 -15.14 -26.64
C ALA A 367 15.91 -15.05 -25.86
N GLY A 368 15.90 -15.16 -24.52
CA GLY A 368 17.09 -15.02 -23.67
C GLY A 368 17.66 -13.59 -23.61
N LEU A 369 16.89 -12.59 -24.03
CA LEU A 369 17.28 -11.18 -24.01
C LEU A 369 17.03 -10.52 -22.65
N LEU A 370 16.18 -11.14 -21.82
CA LEU A 370 15.83 -10.70 -20.48
C LEU A 370 15.76 -11.92 -19.56
N THR A 371 16.28 -11.79 -18.34
CA THR A 371 16.11 -12.82 -17.30
C THR A 371 16.04 -12.15 -15.94
N THR A 372 15.31 -12.77 -15.02
CA THR A 372 15.24 -12.38 -13.62
C THR A 372 16.26 -13.10 -12.76
N ASP A 373 16.96 -14.10 -13.30
CA ASP A 373 17.97 -14.85 -12.56
C ASP A 373 19.24 -14.02 -12.38
N PRO A 374 19.70 -13.81 -11.12
CA PRO A 374 20.94 -13.10 -10.89
C PRO A 374 22.12 -13.93 -11.41
N ASP A 375 23.13 -13.25 -11.95
CA ASP A 375 24.42 -13.86 -12.22
C ASP A 375 25.10 -14.14 -10.87
N ASP A 376 24.69 -15.23 -10.22
CA ASP A 376 25.37 -15.81 -9.07
C ASP A 376 26.60 -16.52 -9.64
N GLY A 377 27.61 -15.73 -10.02
CA GLY A 377 28.79 -16.18 -10.78
C GLY A 377 29.21 -17.60 -10.38
N GLU A 378 29.05 -18.54 -11.31
CA GLU A 378 29.62 -19.88 -11.17
C GLU A 378 31.13 -19.69 -11.03
N GLN A 379 31.65 -19.73 -9.81
CA GLN A 379 32.99 -20.24 -9.64
C GLN A 379 32.91 -21.70 -10.13
N PRO A 380 33.66 -22.09 -11.19
CA PRO A 380 33.66 -23.47 -11.61
C PRO A 380 34.08 -24.29 -10.40
N ARG A 381 33.28 -25.30 -10.04
CA ARG A 381 33.71 -26.33 -9.09
C ARG A 381 35.06 -26.82 -9.60
N LYS A 382 36.14 -26.44 -8.92
CA LYS A 382 37.43 -27.09 -9.12
C LYS A 382 37.20 -28.54 -8.73
N SER A 383 37.13 -29.41 -9.73
CA SER A 383 37.38 -30.82 -9.55
C SER A 383 38.75 -30.97 -8.89
N ALA A 384 38.75 -31.53 -7.69
CA ALA A 384 39.90 -32.11 -7.04
C ALA A 384 39.48 -33.48 -6.50
#